data_AF-A0A2S4VD28-F1
#
_entry.id   AF-A0A2S4VD28-F1
#
_cell.length_a   1.000
_cell.length_b   1.000
_cell.length_c   1.000
_cell.angle_alpha   90.00
_cell.angle_beta   90.00
_cell.angle_gamma   90.00
#
_symmetry.space_group_name_H-M   'P 1'
#
loop_
_entity.id
_entity.type
_entity.pdbx_description
1 polymer ?
#
loop_
_entity_poly.entity_id
_entity_poly.type
_entity_poly.pdbx_seq_one_letter_code
_entity_poly.pdbx_strand_id
1 'polypeptide(L)'
;MDSHRNIQPRKFSGTSDEEKIHLICGQLLSMKMSPKQFITGFLTKNNSLLSYRCRTWTTKYGRTSTIKLVRIIANNFRKTQEGSAQWTRFIQEEVRYVFLSLD
;
A
#
# COMPACT_ATOMS: atom_id res chain seq x y z
N MET A 1 -20.71 27.86 29.54
CA MET A 1 -19.30 27.51 29.81
C MET A 1 -19.11 26.08 29.33
N ASP A 2 -18.80 25.94 28.05
CA ASP A 2 -18.64 24.64 27.41
C ASP A 2 -17.36 23.98 27.89
N SER A 3 -17.53 22.81 28.51
CA SER A 3 -16.43 21.95 28.89
C SER A 3 -15.79 21.38 27.62
N HIS A 4 -14.66 21.96 27.23
CA HIS A 4 -13.78 21.42 26.21
C HIS A 4 -13.33 20.03 26.64
N ARG A 5 -14.06 19.00 26.20
CA ARG A 5 -13.63 17.60 26.27
C ARG A 5 -12.31 17.50 25.52
N ASN A 6 -11.24 17.45 26.28
CA ASN A 6 -9.88 17.18 25.82
C ASN A 6 -9.83 15.73 25.33
N ILE A 7 -10.24 15.51 24.08
CA ILE A 7 -10.03 14.23 23.40
C ILE A 7 -8.56 14.20 23.01
N GLN A 8 -7.71 13.86 23.97
CA GLN A 8 -6.36 13.45 23.62
C GLN A 8 -6.46 12.17 22.78
N PRO A 9 -5.75 12.07 21.64
CA PRO A 9 -5.71 10.84 20.87
C PRO A 9 -5.16 9.76 21.80
N ARG A 10 -6.00 8.77 22.09
CA ARG A 10 -5.69 7.64 22.97
C ARG A 10 -4.35 7.06 22.52
N LYS A 11 -3.34 7.17 23.37
CA LYS A 11 -2.00 6.63 23.13
C LYS A 11 -2.17 5.11 23.04
N PHE A 12 -2.24 4.56 21.83
CA PHE A 12 -2.33 3.11 21.60
C PHE A 12 -0.96 2.51 21.87
N SER A 13 -0.64 2.28 23.14
CA SER A 13 0.53 1.53 23.56
C SER A 13 0.17 0.04 23.64
N GLY A 14 0.85 -0.79 22.85
CA GLY A 14 0.90 -2.24 23.10
C GLY A 14 0.10 -3.17 22.19
N THR A 15 -0.31 -2.75 20.98
CA THR A 15 -0.91 -3.68 20.02
C THR A 15 0.13 -4.30 19.08
N SER A 16 0.04 -5.62 18.84
CA SER A 16 0.88 -6.32 17.87
C SER A 16 0.64 -5.77 16.46
N ASP A 17 1.59 -5.99 15.54
CA ASP A 17 1.38 -5.54 14.16
C ASP A 17 0.18 -6.23 13.51
N GLU A 18 -0.11 -7.47 13.89
CA GLU A 18 -1.29 -8.21 13.47
C GLU A 18 -2.59 -7.54 13.97
N GLU A 19 -2.66 -7.15 15.24
CA GLU A 19 -3.82 -6.44 15.79
C GLU A 19 -4.07 -5.10 15.11
N LYS A 20 -3.00 -4.34 14.80
CA LYS A 20 -3.11 -3.09 14.03
C LYS A 20 -3.64 -3.35 12.63
N ILE A 21 -3.17 -4.41 11.96
CA ILE A 21 -3.64 -4.80 10.63
C ILE A 21 -5.13 -5.17 10.70
N HIS A 22 -5.56 -5.97 11.68
CA HIS A 22 -6.97 -6.32 11.86
C HIS A 22 -7.85 -5.10 12.12
N LEU A 23 -7.40 -4.17 12.97
CA LEU A 23 -8.12 -2.94 13.23
C LEU A 23 -8.31 -2.12 11.96
N ILE A 24 -7.25 -1.91 11.18
CA ILE A 24 -7.32 -1.15 9.93
C ILE A 24 -8.24 -1.85 8.92
N CYS A 25 -8.11 -3.17 8.76
CA CYS A 25 -8.98 -3.94 7.87
C CYS A 25 -10.46 -3.84 8.28
N GLY A 26 -10.75 -3.88 9.59
CA GLY A 26 -12.11 -3.69 10.10
C GLY A 26 -12.67 -2.30 9.79
N GLN A 27 -11.85 -1.25 9.91
CA GLN A 27 -12.25 0.12 9.54
C GLN A 27 -12.50 0.26 8.04
N LEU A 28 -11.65 -0.34 7.19
CA LEU A 28 -11.88 -0.32 5.74
C LEU A 28 -13.19 -1.01 5.38
N LEU A 29 -13.46 -2.17 5.99
CA LEU A 29 -14.67 -2.94 5.75
C LEU A 29 -15.94 -2.17 6.16
N SER A 30 -15.93 -1.45 7.29
CA SER A 30 -17.07 -0.64 7.72
C SER A 30 -17.39 0.50 6.74
N MET A 31 -16.39 0.96 5.99
CA MET A 31 -16.52 1.94 4.89
C MET A 31 -16.82 1.28 3.53
N LYS A 32 -17.10 -0.03 3.49
CA LYS A 32 -17.29 -0.82 2.25
C LYS A 32 -16.09 -0.74 1.29
N MET A 33 -14.88 -0.65 1.85
CA MET A 33 -13.63 -0.57 1.10
C MET A 33 -12.76 -1.79 1.39
N SER A 34 -12.24 -2.44 0.35
CA SER A 34 -11.23 -3.49 0.50
C SER A 34 -9.82 -2.90 0.69
N PRO A 35 -8.88 -3.65 1.29
CA PRO A 35 -7.48 -3.25 1.35
C PRO A 35 -6.86 -2.93 -0.02
N LYS A 36 -7.24 -3.67 -1.07
CA LYS A 36 -6.79 -3.39 -2.45
C LYS A 36 -7.31 -2.05 -2.95
N GLN A 37 -8.61 -1.77 -2.80
CA GLN A 37 -9.19 -0.48 -3.18
C GLN A 37 -8.56 0.69 -2.41
N PHE A 38 -8.29 0.50 -1.12
CA PHE A 38 -7.59 1.49 -0.31
C PHE A 38 -6.19 1.77 -0.86
N ILE A 39 -5.36 0.74 -1.07
CA ILE A 39 -3.99 0.91 -1.58
C ILE A 39 -4.01 1.57 -2.96
N THR A 40 -4.89 1.14 -3.87
CA THR A 40 -5.04 1.76 -5.18
C THR A 40 -5.41 3.24 -5.07
N GLY A 41 -6.43 3.58 -4.27
CA GLY A 41 -6.82 4.98 -4.05
C GLY A 41 -5.72 5.81 -3.39
N PHE A 42 -5.05 5.25 -2.38
CA PHE A 42 -3.96 5.87 -1.65
C PHE A 42 -2.78 6.23 -2.57
N LEU A 43 -2.48 5.39 -3.56
CA LEU A 43 -1.36 5.59 -4.50
C LEU A 43 -1.73 6.45 -5.73
N THR A 44 -2.99 6.49 -6.14
CA THR A 44 -3.39 7.08 -7.44
C THR A 44 -4.19 8.37 -7.35
N LYS A 45 -4.84 8.66 -6.23
CA LYS A 45 -5.67 9.86 -6.11
C LYS A 45 -4.80 11.11 -6.05
N ASN A 46 -5.14 12.10 -6.87
CA ASN A 46 -4.47 13.39 -6.89
C ASN A 46 -4.89 14.22 -5.66
N ASN A 47 -4.23 13.97 -4.53
CA ASN A 47 -4.44 14.67 -3.26
C ASN A 47 -3.08 14.92 -2.59
N SER A 48 -2.79 16.17 -2.25
CA SER A 48 -1.47 16.59 -1.75
C SER A 48 -1.04 15.85 -0.48
N LEU A 49 -1.95 15.52 0.43
CA LEU A 49 -1.64 14.77 1.66
C LEU A 49 -1.30 13.31 1.35
N LEU A 50 -2.00 12.68 0.40
CA LEU A 50 -1.72 11.32 -0.02
C LEU A 50 -0.38 11.25 -0.76
N SER A 51 -0.15 12.16 -1.71
CA SER A 51 1.14 12.28 -2.41
C SER A 51 2.30 12.50 -1.45
N TYR A 52 2.12 13.34 -0.43
CA TYR A 52 3.14 13.57 0.60
C TYR A 52 3.48 12.28 1.38
N ARG A 53 2.48 11.48 1.75
CA ARG A 53 2.69 10.20 2.45
C ARG A 53 3.36 9.15 1.57
N CYS A 54 3.09 9.16 0.26
CA CYS A 54 3.73 8.26 -0.71
C CYS A 54 5.14 8.71 -1.13
N ARG A 55 5.49 9.98 -0.90
CA ARG A 55 6.78 10.55 -1.33
C ARG A 55 7.99 9.79 -0.80
N THR A 56 7.89 9.20 0.39
CA THR A 56 8.99 8.46 1.01
C THR A 56 9.30 7.15 0.30
N TRP A 57 8.36 6.57 -0.45
CA TRP A 57 8.48 5.26 -1.09
C TRP A 57 9.61 5.21 -2.13
N THR A 58 9.91 6.33 -2.79
CA THR A 58 10.94 6.40 -3.85
C THR A 58 12.26 7.02 -3.40
N THR A 59 12.35 7.47 -2.14
CA THR A 59 13.57 8.03 -1.53
C THR A 59 14.67 6.98 -1.43
N LYS A 60 15.92 7.42 -1.25
CA LYS A 60 17.09 6.51 -1.09
C LYS A 60 16.85 5.42 -0.05
N TYR A 61 16.21 5.76 1.07
CA TYR A 61 15.94 4.81 2.16
C TYR A 61 14.65 4.03 1.97
N GLY A 62 13.60 4.64 1.40
CA GLY A 62 12.30 3.99 1.21
C GLY A 62 12.20 3.10 -0.03
N ARG A 63 13.05 3.28 -1.04
CA ARG A 63 13.01 2.48 -2.27
C ARG A 63 13.25 1.00 -1.98
N THR A 64 14.18 0.67 -1.09
CA THR A 64 14.49 -0.73 -0.75
C THR A 64 13.30 -1.45 -0.11
N SER A 65 12.63 -0.82 0.87
CA SER A 65 11.45 -1.41 1.52
C SER A 65 10.25 -1.46 0.58
N THR A 66 10.10 -0.48 -0.31
CA THR A 66 9.06 -0.48 -1.35
C THR A 66 9.26 -1.62 -2.35
N ILE A 67 10.48 -1.85 -2.83
CA ILE A 67 10.79 -3.00 -3.69
C ILE A 67 10.55 -4.33 -2.95
N LYS A 68 10.87 -4.40 -1.65
CA LYS A 68 10.53 -5.56 -0.82
C LYS A 68 9.02 -5.81 -0.77
N LEU A 69 8.20 -4.76 -0.63
CA LEU A 69 6.75 -4.88 -0.68
C LEU A 69 6.26 -5.41 -2.05
N VAL A 70 6.77 -4.88 -3.16
CA VAL A 70 6.44 -5.38 -4.51
C VAL A 70 6.81 -6.86 -4.66
N ARG A 71 7.95 -7.30 -4.11
CA ARG A 71 8.33 -8.73 -4.10
C ARG A 71 7.39 -9.60 -3.28
N ILE A 72 6.90 -9.11 -2.13
CA ILE A 72 5.89 -9.82 -1.32
C ILE A 72 4.59 -9.97 -2.11
N ILE A 73 4.16 -8.92 -2.82
CA ILE A 73 3.00 -8.99 -3.72
C ILE A 73 3.23 -10.05 -4.81
N ALA A 74 4.37 -10.00 -5.50
CA ALA A 74 4.74 -10.96 -6.54
C ALA A 74 4.72 -12.42 -6.03
N ASN A 75 5.20 -12.65 -4.81
CA ASN A 75 5.19 -13.98 -4.20
C ASN A 75 3.78 -14.53 -3.97
N ASN A 76 2.77 -13.67 -3.79
CA ASN A 76 1.38 -14.14 -3.72
C ASN A 76 0.89 -14.65 -5.08
N PHE A 77 1.27 -14.01 -6.20
CA PHE A 77 0.94 -14.49 -7.54
C PHE A 77 1.61 -15.81 -7.88
N ARG A 78 2.88 -15.99 -7.46
CA ARG A 78 3.65 -17.22 -7.73
C ARG A 78 3.15 -18.47 -7.00
N LYS A 79 2.16 -18.36 -6.11
CA LYS A 79 1.54 -19.50 -5.41
C LYS A 79 0.75 -20.41 -6.34
N THR A 80 0.32 -19.92 -7.50
CA THR A 80 -0.43 -20.70 -8.49
C THR A 80 0.22 -20.58 -9.86
N GLN A 81 0.02 -21.59 -10.71
CA GLN A 81 0.53 -21.57 -12.07
C GLN A 81 -0.05 -20.41 -12.88
N GLU A 82 -1.37 -20.20 -12.79
CA GLU A 82 -2.05 -19.09 -13.45
C GLU A 82 -1.54 -17.72 -12.96
N GLY A 83 -1.41 -17.53 -11.65
CA GLY A 83 -0.90 -16.28 -11.08
C GLY A 83 0.55 -16.02 -11.47
N SER A 84 1.39 -17.06 -11.52
CA SER A 84 2.77 -16.96 -12.00
C SER A 84 2.84 -16.53 -13.47
N ALA A 85 1.96 -17.07 -14.32
CA ALA A 85 1.87 -16.69 -15.73
C ALA A 85 1.40 -15.23 -15.88
N GLN A 86 0.41 -14.79 -15.10
CA GLN A 86 -0.05 -13.39 -15.07
C GLN A 86 1.07 -12.44 -14.65
N TRP A 87 1.80 -12.76 -13.57
CA TRP A 87 2.93 -11.92 -13.10
C TRP A 87 4.04 -11.85 -14.15
N THR A 88 4.34 -12.96 -14.82
CA THR A 88 5.37 -12.99 -15.88
C THR A 88 4.98 -12.11 -17.06
N ARG A 89 3.72 -12.16 -17.51
CA ARG A 89 3.21 -11.29 -18.57
C ARG A 89 3.31 -9.81 -18.19
N PHE A 90 2.90 -9.46 -16.96
CA PHE A 90 3.04 -8.10 -16.45
C PHE A 90 4.49 -7.60 -16.51
N ILE A 91 5.47 -8.39 -16.06
CA ILE A 91 6.89 -7.99 -16.12
C ILE A 91 7.37 -7.85 -17.57
N GLN A 92 6.95 -8.72 -18.48
CA GLN A 92 7.31 -8.61 -19.90
C GLN A 92 6.77 -7.31 -20.52
N GLU A 93 5.56 -6.89 -20.14
CA GLU A 93 4.96 -5.63 -20.58
C GLU A 93 5.73 -4.42 -20.02
N GLU A 94 6.07 -4.42 -18.73
CA GLU A 94 6.85 -3.35 -18.10
C GLU A 94 8.26 -3.23 -18.70
N VAL A 95 8.94 -4.35 -18.99
CA VAL A 95 10.26 -4.35 -19.64
C VAL A 95 10.18 -3.75 -21.03
N ARG A 96 9.14 -4.10 -21.81
CA ARG A 96 8.91 -3.51 -23.14
C ARG A 96 8.68 -2.00 -23.03
N TYR A 97 7.89 -1.55 -22.06
CA TYR A 97 7.63 -0.13 -21.85
C TYR A 97 8.93 0.64 -21.53
N VAL A 98 9.78 0.09 -20.66
CA VAL A 98 11.08 0.71 -20.33
C VAL A 98 11.98 0.80 -21.56
N PHE A 99 12.06 -0.26 -22.37
CA PHE A 99 12.88 -0.27 -23.58
C PHE A 99 12.42 0.79 -24.59
N LEU A 100 11.11 0.87 -24.86
CA LEU A 100 10.53 1.86 -25.77
C LEU A 100 10.63 3.31 -25.27
N SER A 101 10.83 3.52 -23.97
CA SER A 101 10.98 4.87 -23.39
C SER A 101 12.42 5.38 -23.45
N LEU A 102 13.36 4.59 -23.96
CA LEU A 102 14.79 4.91 -24.07
C LEU A 102 15.25 5.15 -25.52
N ASP A 103 14.43 4.79 -26.51
CA ASP A 103 14.59 5.09 -27.94
C ASP A 103 13.91 6.44 -28.29
#